data_AF-A0A7Y0D7W9-F1
#
_entry.id   AF-A0A7Y0D7W9-F1
#
_cell.length_a   1.000
_cell.length_b   1.000
_cell.length_c   1.000
_cell.angle_alpha   90.00
_cell.angle_beta   90.00
_cell.angle_gamma   90.00
#
_symmetry.space_group_name_H-M   'P 1'
#
loop_
_entity.id
_entity.type
_entity.pdbx_description
1 polymer ?
#
loop_
_entity_poly.entity_id
_entity_poly.type
_entity_poly.pdbx_seq_one_letter_code
_entity_poly.pdbx_strand_id
1 'polypeptide(L)'
;PAQLGSTLPELVAAWMVGARTAAAVLPAPGDPAGVPAVIGHLAAAAGECVLVATGNGSFAAIPTVEEFGSVYEPGHLVHWEVSSVPEWQTGLIGQVGSLADAERDLRAALTQATHALAALDVARWRPDAAEAIASLRSDGNPGWRLPRGIDGRRVRVLASAARLRAIVALATADDGGAVNLWQADQRSTALREVDRAARRAMSAATLPVPDPEAPGGSSA
;
A
#
# COMPACT_ATOMS: atom_id res chain seq x y z
N PRO A 1 19.26 -3.04 25.09
CA PRO A 1 20.19 -2.96 23.95
C PRO A 1 19.42 -2.94 22.62
N ALA A 2 19.30 -1.77 22.00
CA ALA A 2 18.74 -1.64 20.65
C ALA A 2 19.64 -2.43 19.68
N GLN A 3 19.08 -3.39 18.97
CA GLN A 3 19.83 -4.12 17.95
C GLN A 3 19.96 -3.20 16.72
N LEU A 4 20.92 -2.29 16.79
CA LEU A 4 21.44 -1.52 15.66
C LEU A 4 22.09 -2.52 14.70
N GLY A 5 21.38 -2.88 13.64
CA GLY A 5 21.82 -3.92 12.71
C GLY A 5 20.76 -4.25 11.68
N SER A 6 20.57 -3.36 10.72
CA SER A 6 20.24 -3.70 9.34
C SER A 6 20.14 -2.39 8.60
N THR A 7 21.18 -2.00 7.89
CA THR A 7 21.09 -0.87 6.96
C THR A 7 20.40 -1.33 5.67
N LEU A 8 19.88 -0.40 4.86
CA LEU A 8 19.34 -0.76 3.55
C LEU A 8 20.34 -1.55 2.68
N PRO A 9 21.65 -1.17 2.59
CA PRO A 9 22.63 -1.98 1.87
C PRO A 9 22.77 -3.43 2.40
N GLU A 10 22.72 -3.63 3.71
CA GLU A 10 22.79 -4.97 4.31
C GLU A 10 21.53 -5.79 3.98
N LEU A 11 20.34 -5.17 4.05
CA LEU A 11 19.09 -5.82 3.67
C LEU A 11 19.10 -6.21 2.18
N VAL A 12 19.58 -5.34 1.31
CA VAL A 12 19.73 -5.62 -0.13
C VAL A 12 20.74 -6.74 -0.36
N ALA A 13 21.88 -6.75 0.35
CA ALA A 13 22.86 -7.82 0.25
C ALA A 13 22.26 -9.18 0.67
N ALA A 14 21.51 -9.22 1.78
CA ALA A 14 20.81 -10.42 2.22
C ALA A 14 19.72 -10.85 1.21
N TRP A 15 18.99 -9.89 0.63
CA TRP A 15 17.99 -10.17 -0.41
C TRP A 15 18.58 -10.79 -1.67
N MET A 16 19.81 -10.42 -2.03
CA MET A 16 20.48 -10.95 -3.22
C MET A 16 20.89 -12.43 -3.09
N VAL A 17 20.87 -12.99 -1.88
CA VAL A 17 21.34 -14.34 -1.60
C VAL A 17 20.22 -15.19 -1.00
N GLY A 18 19.86 -16.28 -1.69
CA GLY A 18 18.92 -17.28 -1.18
C GLY A 18 17.44 -16.93 -1.33
N ALA A 19 16.61 -17.67 -0.59
CA ALA A 19 15.16 -17.53 -0.60
C ALA A 19 14.73 -16.24 0.11
N ARG A 20 13.73 -15.57 -0.47
CA ARG A 20 13.24 -14.28 0.00
C ARG A 20 11.77 -14.10 -0.30
N THR A 21 11.10 -13.42 0.62
CA THR A 21 9.71 -12.97 0.44
C THR A 21 9.62 -11.52 0.88
N ALA A 22 8.89 -10.70 0.13
CA ALA A 22 8.53 -9.37 0.57
C ALA A 22 7.05 -9.11 0.39
N ALA A 23 6.50 -8.24 1.23
CA ALA A 23 5.20 -7.66 1.05
C ALA A 23 5.26 -6.16 1.39
N ALA A 24 4.58 -5.34 0.59
CA ALA A 24 4.31 -3.97 0.96
C ALA A 24 3.11 -3.95 1.91
N VAL A 25 3.17 -3.14 2.96
CA VAL A 25 2.06 -2.89 3.88
C VAL A 25 1.84 -1.39 4.00
N LEU A 26 0.58 -0.98 4.04
CA LEU A 26 0.18 0.42 4.06
C LEU A 26 -0.63 0.69 5.34
N PRO A 27 0.03 0.84 6.50
CA PRO A 27 -0.66 1.14 7.75
C PRO A 27 -1.20 2.58 7.76
N ALA A 28 -2.15 2.83 8.66
CA ALA A 28 -2.66 4.16 8.98
C ALA A 28 -2.99 4.23 10.47
N PRO A 29 -3.17 5.43 11.05
CA PRO A 29 -3.66 5.56 12.42
C PRO A 29 -4.96 4.76 12.65
N GLY A 30 -4.95 3.86 13.63
CA GLY A 30 -6.07 2.96 13.93
C GLY A 30 -6.18 1.72 13.04
N ASP A 31 -5.32 1.57 12.03
CA ASP A 31 -5.30 0.41 11.13
C ASP A 31 -3.85 -0.01 10.81
N PRO A 32 -3.26 -0.91 11.62
CA PRO A 32 -1.85 -1.28 11.49
C PRO A 32 -1.54 -2.14 10.25
N ALA A 33 -2.54 -2.57 9.47
CA ALA A 33 -2.36 -3.30 8.21
C ALA A 33 -1.41 -4.54 8.30
N GLY A 34 -1.36 -5.21 9.45
CA GLY A 34 -0.49 -6.38 9.69
C GLY A 34 0.97 -6.08 10.00
N VAL A 35 1.32 -4.80 10.21
CA VAL A 35 2.65 -4.37 10.65
C VAL A 35 2.96 -4.93 12.05
N PRO A 36 4.17 -5.49 12.28
CA PRO A 36 4.62 -5.88 13.62
C PRO A 36 4.58 -4.72 14.62
N ALA A 37 4.07 -4.97 15.83
CA ALA A 37 3.82 -3.91 16.83
C ALA A 37 5.06 -3.08 17.18
N VAL A 38 6.25 -3.68 17.14
CA VAL A 38 7.54 -3.02 17.43
C VAL A 38 7.81 -1.79 16.53
N ILE A 39 7.32 -1.79 15.29
CA ILE A 39 7.48 -0.68 14.33
C ILE A 39 6.16 0.02 13.98
N GLY A 40 5.06 -0.34 14.66
CA GLY A 40 3.72 0.10 14.28
C GLY A 40 3.56 1.62 14.22
N HIS A 41 4.17 2.36 15.16
CA HIS A 41 4.10 3.82 15.20
C HIS A 41 4.89 4.48 14.06
N LEU A 42 6.12 4.01 13.78
CA LEU A 42 6.96 4.52 12.68
C LEU A 42 6.29 4.26 11.33
N ALA A 43 5.81 3.03 11.12
CA ALA A 43 5.17 2.66 9.87
C ALA A 43 3.84 3.40 9.68
N ALA A 44 3.03 3.57 10.73
CA ALA A 44 1.79 4.36 10.65
C ALA A 44 2.05 5.84 10.35
N ALA A 45 3.16 6.40 10.85
CA ALA A 45 3.57 7.77 10.53
C ALA A 45 4.02 7.92 9.07
N ALA A 46 4.77 6.94 8.54
CA ALA A 46 5.16 6.91 7.13
C ALA A 46 3.98 6.58 6.20
N GLY A 47 2.98 5.83 6.68
CA GLY A 47 1.85 5.34 5.88
C GLY A 47 2.18 4.13 5.00
N GLU A 48 3.44 3.71 4.97
CA GLU A 48 3.93 2.60 4.16
C GLU A 48 5.16 1.93 4.80
N CYS A 49 5.33 0.64 4.51
CA CYS A 49 6.44 -0.18 4.97
C CYS A 49 6.60 -1.39 4.06
N VAL A 50 7.83 -1.86 3.87
CA VAL A 50 8.12 -3.13 3.19
C VAL A 50 8.60 -4.14 4.23
N LEU A 51 7.86 -5.24 4.35
CA LEU A 51 8.28 -6.38 5.15
C LEU A 51 9.06 -7.34 4.27
N VAL A 52 10.19 -7.80 4.78
CA VAL A 52 11.12 -8.69 4.08
C VAL A 52 11.43 -9.87 4.99
N ALA A 53 11.41 -11.08 4.44
CA ALA A 53 11.98 -12.25 5.08
C ALA A 53 13.06 -12.84 4.17
N THR A 54 14.19 -13.20 4.79
CA THR A 54 15.36 -13.81 4.14
C THR A 54 15.80 -15.01 4.97
N GLY A 55 16.80 -15.76 4.50
CA GLY A 55 17.45 -16.80 5.31
C GLY A 55 18.07 -16.29 6.62
N ASN A 56 18.34 -14.98 6.73
CA ASN A 56 18.98 -14.35 7.88
C ASN A 56 17.99 -13.77 8.90
N GLY A 57 16.68 -13.85 8.62
CA GLY A 57 15.64 -13.31 9.48
C GLY A 57 14.64 -12.41 8.76
N SER A 58 13.81 -11.75 9.55
CA SER A 58 12.75 -10.85 9.10
C SER A 58 13.08 -9.39 9.42
N PHE A 59 12.78 -8.52 8.47
CA PHE A 59 13.10 -7.11 8.52
C PHE A 59 11.91 -6.27 8.04
N ALA A 60 11.82 -5.05 8.54
CA ALA A 60 10.94 -4.01 8.04
C ALA A 60 11.77 -2.85 7.51
N ALA A 61 11.42 -2.33 6.34
CA ALA A 61 12.02 -1.15 5.75
C ALA A 61 10.94 -0.07 5.59
N ILE A 62 11.12 1.05 6.29
CA ILE A 62 10.17 2.16 6.34
C ILE A 62 10.79 3.34 5.60
N PRO A 63 10.16 3.84 4.53
CA PRO A 63 10.67 5.00 3.81
C PRO A 63 10.24 6.31 4.47
N THR A 64 11.13 7.29 4.41
CA THR A 64 10.86 8.71 4.65
C THR A 64 11.23 9.45 3.39
N VAL A 65 10.23 10.03 2.71
CA VAL A 65 10.40 10.76 1.45
C VAL A 65 10.50 12.25 1.75
N GLU A 66 11.61 12.85 1.32
CA GLU A 66 11.85 14.29 1.38
C GLU A 66 11.79 14.86 -0.05
N GLU A 67 10.83 15.75 -0.29
CA GLU A 67 10.76 16.52 -1.53
C GLU A 67 11.74 17.70 -1.49
N PHE A 68 12.46 17.93 -2.58
CA PHE A 68 13.38 19.05 -2.73
C PHE A 68 13.29 19.63 -4.14
N GLY A 69 13.95 20.76 -4.40
CA GLY A 69 13.93 21.41 -5.71
C GLY A 69 12.81 22.44 -5.87
N SER A 70 12.47 22.78 -7.12
CA SER A 70 11.48 23.82 -7.42
C SER A 70 10.16 23.22 -7.89
N VAL A 71 9.09 24.02 -7.96
CA VAL A 71 7.78 23.59 -8.49
C VAL A 71 7.86 23.09 -9.94
N TYR A 72 8.86 23.54 -10.71
CA TYR A 72 9.07 23.13 -12.10
C TYR A 72 10.03 21.94 -12.24
N GLU A 73 10.81 21.65 -11.21
CA GLU A 73 11.78 20.57 -11.18
C GLU A 73 11.84 19.97 -9.77
N PRO A 74 10.82 19.18 -9.39
CA PRO A 74 10.78 18.54 -8.08
C PRO A 74 11.68 17.30 -8.08
N GLY A 75 12.51 17.19 -7.04
CA GLY A 75 13.32 16.02 -6.70
C GLY A 75 12.78 15.33 -5.45
N HIS A 76 13.12 14.04 -5.30
CA HIS A 76 12.73 13.24 -4.13
C HIS A 76 13.96 12.50 -3.59
N LEU A 77 14.17 12.59 -2.29
CA LEU A 77 15.18 11.82 -1.56
C LEU A 77 14.46 10.84 -0.62
N VAL A 78 14.78 9.56 -0.71
CA VAL A 78 14.16 8.53 0.12
C VAL A 78 15.17 7.97 1.11
N HIS A 79 14.93 8.24 2.39
CA HIS A 79 15.66 7.61 3.49
C HIS A 79 14.93 6.35 3.93
N TRP A 80 15.66 5.28 4.19
CA TRP A 80 15.07 4.01 4.63
C TRP A 80 15.54 3.67 6.03
N GLU A 81 14.61 3.65 6.98
CA GLU A 81 14.83 3.08 8.29
C GLU A 81 14.56 1.57 8.23
N VAL A 82 15.55 0.78 8.58
CA VAL A 82 15.45 -0.68 8.51
C VAL A 82 15.63 -1.26 9.90
N SER A 83 14.74 -2.18 10.27
CA SER A 83 14.65 -2.77 11.61
C SER A 83 14.41 -4.27 11.52
N SER A 84 15.07 -5.03 12.38
CA SER A 84 14.72 -6.45 12.59
C SER A 84 13.35 -6.55 13.25
N VAL A 85 12.53 -7.49 12.78
CA VAL A 85 11.17 -7.72 13.28
C VAL A 85 10.91 -9.21 13.50
N PRO A 86 9.91 -9.58 14.33
CA PRO A 86 9.42 -10.94 14.38
C PRO A 86 8.96 -11.45 13.00
N GLU A 87 8.86 -12.76 12.86
CA GLU A 87 8.25 -13.38 11.68
C GLU A 87 6.85 -12.81 11.43
N TRP A 88 6.60 -12.34 10.20
CA TRP A 88 5.45 -11.53 9.87
C TRP A 88 4.46 -12.21 8.92
N GLN A 89 4.90 -13.24 8.19
CA GLN A 89 4.18 -13.82 7.05
C GLN A 89 2.78 -14.30 7.45
N THR A 90 2.70 -15.17 8.46
CA THR A 90 1.42 -15.72 8.96
C THR A 90 0.51 -14.63 9.50
N GLY A 91 1.08 -13.67 10.25
CA GLY A 91 0.33 -12.55 10.79
C GLY A 91 -0.26 -11.67 9.68
N LEU A 92 0.53 -11.38 8.66
CA LEU A 92 0.08 -10.58 7.53
C LEU A 92 -1.01 -11.30 6.73
N ILE A 93 -0.84 -12.59 6.42
CA ILE A 93 -1.87 -13.41 5.75
C ILE A 93 -3.21 -13.33 6.50
N GLY A 94 -3.19 -13.47 7.84
CA GLY A 94 -4.39 -13.38 8.66
C GLY A 94 -5.06 -11.99 8.63
N GLN A 95 -4.30 -10.93 8.35
CA GLN A 95 -4.81 -9.55 8.33
C GLN A 95 -5.31 -9.11 6.95
N VAL A 96 -4.62 -9.51 5.87
CA VAL A 96 -4.95 -9.07 4.50
C VAL A 96 -5.80 -10.07 3.73
N GLY A 97 -5.84 -11.33 4.17
CA GLY A 97 -6.60 -12.40 3.54
C GLY A 97 -6.03 -12.84 2.19
N SER A 98 -6.86 -13.51 1.40
CA SER A 98 -6.46 -13.96 0.06
C SER A 98 -6.56 -12.83 -0.96
N LEU A 99 -5.83 -12.96 -2.08
CA LEU A 99 -5.97 -12.05 -3.21
C LEU A 99 -7.41 -12.00 -3.74
N ALA A 100 -8.12 -13.12 -3.71
CA ALA A 100 -9.50 -13.20 -4.20
C ALA A 100 -10.48 -12.44 -3.28
N ASP A 101 -10.29 -12.50 -1.97
CA ASP A 101 -11.08 -11.74 -1.01
C ASP A 101 -10.79 -10.25 -1.14
N ALA A 102 -9.50 -9.88 -1.21
CA ALA A 102 -9.10 -8.49 -1.41
C ALA A 102 -9.65 -7.90 -2.72
N GLU A 103 -9.71 -8.70 -3.80
CA GLU A 103 -10.30 -8.29 -5.08
C GLU A 103 -11.83 -8.15 -4.99
N ARG A 104 -12.51 -8.98 -4.18
CA ARG A 104 -13.94 -8.85 -3.91
C ARG A 104 -14.22 -7.56 -3.14
N ASP A 105 -13.47 -7.33 -2.06
CA ASP A 105 -13.60 -6.14 -1.21
C ASP A 105 -13.28 -4.87 -2.00
N LEU A 106 -12.27 -4.89 -2.86
CA LEU A 106 -11.91 -3.76 -3.72
C LEU A 106 -13.04 -3.41 -4.72
N ARG A 107 -13.73 -4.42 -5.29
CA ARG A 107 -14.90 -4.16 -6.15
C ARG A 107 -16.06 -3.55 -5.37
N ALA A 108 -16.33 -4.03 -4.16
CA ALA A 108 -17.36 -3.46 -3.29
C ALA A 108 -17.02 -2.01 -2.92
N ALA A 109 -15.76 -1.74 -2.57
CA ALA A 109 -15.25 -0.40 -2.29
C ALA A 109 -15.36 0.53 -3.50
N LEU A 110 -15.11 0.04 -4.72
CA LEU A 110 -15.26 0.85 -5.93
C LEU A 110 -16.72 1.29 -6.17
N THR A 111 -17.68 0.39 -5.94
CA THR A 111 -19.10 0.73 -6.01
C THR A 111 -19.45 1.79 -4.96
N GLN A 112 -18.98 1.61 -3.73
CA GLN A 112 -19.18 2.58 -2.64
C GLN A 112 -18.56 3.95 -2.95
N ALA A 113 -17.34 3.96 -3.49
CA ALA A 113 -16.65 5.18 -3.91
C ALA A 113 -17.41 5.89 -5.02
N THR A 114 -17.95 5.15 -5.99
CA THR A 114 -18.75 5.72 -7.08
C THR A 114 -20.02 6.39 -6.55
N HIS A 115 -20.71 5.78 -5.58
CA HIS A 115 -21.86 6.41 -4.92
C HIS A 115 -21.47 7.65 -4.13
N ALA A 116 -20.36 7.60 -3.37
CA ALA A 116 -19.87 8.73 -2.60
C ALA A 116 -19.44 9.90 -3.52
N LEU A 117 -18.76 9.62 -4.63
CA LEU A 117 -18.36 10.60 -5.63
C LEU A 117 -19.54 11.16 -6.41
N ALA A 118 -20.52 10.34 -6.82
CA ALA A 118 -21.72 10.86 -7.48
C ALA A 118 -22.51 11.82 -6.57
N ALA A 119 -22.57 11.53 -5.27
CA ALA A 119 -23.16 12.42 -4.27
C ALA A 119 -22.36 13.72 -4.04
N LEU A 120 -21.09 13.77 -4.44
CA LEU A 120 -20.20 14.94 -4.33
C LEU A 120 -20.38 15.96 -5.46
N ASP A 121 -21.30 15.73 -6.40
CA ASP A 121 -21.51 16.56 -7.60
C ASP A 121 -20.19 16.86 -8.33
N VAL A 122 -19.49 15.79 -8.77
CA VAL A 122 -18.20 15.82 -9.49
C VAL A 122 -18.19 16.77 -10.69
N ALA A 123 -19.36 17.18 -11.19
CA ALA A 123 -19.50 18.24 -12.19
C ALA A 123 -18.91 19.60 -11.74
N ARG A 124 -18.72 19.83 -10.44
CA ARG A 124 -18.04 21.01 -9.88
C ARG A 124 -16.54 20.85 -9.63
N TRP A 125 -15.97 19.67 -9.87
CA TRP A 125 -14.54 19.46 -9.66
C TRP A 125 -13.73 20.34 -10.60
N ARG A 126 -12.60 20.87 -10.10
CA ARG A 126 -11.66 21.61 -10.94
C ARG A 126 -11.22 20.72 -12.11
N PRO A 127 -11.01 21.27 -13.32
CA PRO A 127 -10.51 20.52 -14.47
C PRO A 127 -9.31 19.62 -14.12
N ASP A 128 -8.40 20.13 -13.29
CA ASP A 128 -7.20 19.43 -12.82
C ASP A 128 -7.51 18.14 -12.05
N ALA A 129 -8.58 18.12 -11.25
CA ALA A 129 -8.99 16.95 -10.46
C ALA A 129 -9.62 15.88 -11.37
N ALA A 130 -10.43 16.29 -12.35
CA ALA A 130 -11.00 15.40 -13.34
C ALA A 130 -9.91 14.80 -14.26
N GLU A 131 -8.92 15.61 -14.63
CA GLU A 131 -7.75 15.17 -15.41
C GLU A 131 -6.85 14.21 -14.62
N ALA A 132 -6.62 14.48 -13.32
CA ALA A 132 -5.93 13.55 -12.43
C ALA A 132 -6.66 12.21 -12.31
N ILE A 133 -7.99 12.19 -12.19
CA ILE A 133 -8.75 10.93 -12.23
C ILE A 133 -8.67 10.26 -13.60
N ALA A 134 -8.76 11.03 -14.68
CA ALA A 134 -8.73 10.48 -16.03
C ALA A 134 -7.35 9.86 -16.36
N SER A 135 -6.25 10.49 -15.94
CA SER A 135 -4.90 9.96 -16.12
C SER A 135 -4.71 8.66 -15.34
N LEU A 136 -5.29 8.57 -14.14
CA LEU A 136 -5.30 7.35 -13.36
C LEU A 136 -6.05 6.22 -14.04
N ARG A 137 -7.00 6.49 -14.96
CA ARG A 137 -7.87 5.51 -15.64
C ARG A 137 -7.12 4.58 -16.61
N SER A 138 -5.90 4.92 -17.01
CA SER A 138 -5.13 4.22 -18.05
C SER A 138 -4.63 2.81 -17.63
N ASP A 139 -5.10 1.81 -18.38
CA ASP A 139 -4.55 0.47 -18.73
C ASP A 139 -4.01 -0.51 -17.68
N GLY A 140 -4.20 -0.29 -16.37
CA GLY A 140 -3.80 -1.29 -15.36
C GLY A 140 -2.29 -1.54 -15.28
N ASN A 141 -1.51 -0.72 -15.99
CA ASN A 141 -0.09 -0.55 -15.78
C ASN A 141 0.06 0.51 -14.68
N PRO A 142 0.71 0.20 -13.56
CA PRO A 142 0.87 1.16 -12.48
C PRO A 142 1.75 2.37 -12.85
N GLY A 143 2.37 2.39 -14.03
CA GLY A 143 3.21 3.51 -14.51
C GLY A 143 4.68 3.38 -14.08
N TRP A 144 5.01 2.38 -13.25
CA TRP A 144 6.37 2.00 -12.89
C TRP A 144 6.73 0.60 -13.42
N ARG A 145 8.04 0.33 -13.53
CA ARG A 145 8.53 -0.97 -14.00
C ARG A 145 8.23 -2.05 -12.96
N LEU A 146 7.61 -3.14 -13.41
CA LEU A 146 7.36 -4.33 -12.60
C LEU A 146 8.42 -5.41 -12.84
N PRO A 147 8.78 -6.19 -11.82
CA PRO A 147 9.57 -7.41 -12.00
C PRO A 147 8.95 -8.35 -13.04
N ARG A 148 9.79 -9.05 -13.80
CA ARG A 148 9.34 -10.07 -14.75
C ARG A 148 8.71 -11.24 -14.00
N GLY A 149 7.66 -11.83 -14.57
CA GLY A 149 7.03 -13.05 -14.03
C GLY A 149 5.99 -12.82 -12.94
N ILE A 150 5.61 -11.58 -12.62
CA ILE A 150 4.48 -11.32 -11.73
C ILE A 150 3.16 -11.67 -12.44
N ASP A 151 2.30 -12.40 -11.73
CA ASP A 151 0.94 -12.72 -12.17
C ASP A 151 0.18 -11.43 -12.55
N GLY A 152 -0.32 -11.37 -13.79
CA GLY A 152 -1.09 -10.22 -14.28
C GLY A 152 -2.34 -9.89 -13.46
N ARG A 153 -2.94 -10.87 -12.77
CA ARG A 153 -4.04 -10.65 -11.82
C ARG A 153 -3.60 -9.79 -10.65
N ARG A 154 -2.42 -10.05 -10.07
CA ARG A 154 -1.86 -9.25 -8.98
C ARG A 154 -1.58 -7.82 -9.44
N VAL A 155 -1.03 -7.67 -10.63
CA VAL A 155 -0.76 -6.36 -11.24
C VAL A 155 -2.05 -5.55 -11.37
N ARG A 156 -3.12 -6.17 -11.89
CA ARG A 156 -4.42 -5.49 -12.02
C ARG A 156 -5.01 -5.07 -10.67
N VAL A 157 -4.92 -5.92 -9.65
CA VAL A 157 -5.39 -5.58 -8.28
C VAL A 157 -4.58 -4.43 -7.72
N LEU A 158 -3.25 -4.50 -7.81
CA LEU A 158 -2.34 -3.45 -7.33
C LEU A 158 -2.63 -2.11 -8.00
N ALA A 159 -2.73 -2.08 -9.33
CA ALA A 159 -3.01 -0.87 -10.10
C ALA A 159 -4.39 -0.28 -9.77
N SER A 160 -5.42 -1.15 -9.63
CA SER A 160 -6.77 -0.70 -9.28
C SER A 160 -6.83 -0.13 -7.87
N ALA A 161 -6.15 -0.75 -6.91
CA ALA A 161 -6.07 -0.27 -5.54
C ALA A 161 -5.28 1.04 -5.43
N ALA A 162 -4.14 1.16 -6.11
CA ALA A 162 -3.36 2.40 -6.15
C ALA A 162 -4.18 3.56 -6.75
N ARG A 163 -4.90 3.31 -7.85
CA ARG A 163 -5.84 4.26 -8.44
C ARG A 163 -6.90 4.72 -7.44
N LEU A 164 -7.52 3.77 -6.73
CA LEU A 164 -8.57 4.08 -5.77
C LEU A 164 -8.03 4.94 -4.61
N ARG A 165 -6.82 4.67 -4.12
CA ARG A 165 -6.15 5.52 -3.11
C ARG A 165 -5.90 6.93 -3.62
N ALA A 166 -5.46 7.08 -4.87
CA ALA A 166 -5.25 8.41 -5.47
C ALA A 166 -6.57 9.18 -5.62
N ILE A 167 -7.67 8.51 -5.98
CA ILE A 167 -9.01 9.10 -6.01
C ILE A 167 -9.45 9.53 -4.60
N VAL A 168 -9.24 8.68 -3.58
CA VAL A 168 -9.57 9.05 -2.18
C VAL A 168 -8.75 10.24 -1.74
N ALA A 169 -7.43 10.26 -1.98
CA ALA A 169 -6.55 11.37 -1.62
C ALA A 169 -7.03 12.70 -2.23
N LEU A 170 -7.40 12.69 -3.51
CA LEU A 170 -7.96 13.85 -4.20
C LEU A 170 -9.31 14.27 -3.60
N ALA A 171 -10.19 13.32 -3.31
CA ALA A 171 -11.50 13.58 -2.72
C ALA A 171 -11.42 14.09 -1.27
N THR A 172 -10.36 13.73 -0.52
CA THR A 172 -10.11 14.24 0.83
C THR A 172 -9.40 15.58 0.86
N ALA A 173 -8.66 15.94 -0.20
CA ALA A 173 -8.03 17.25 -0.33
C ALA A 173 -9.04 18.35 -0.70
N ASP A 174 -10.16 17.97 -1.32
CA ASP A 174 -11.26 18.87 -1.62
C ASP A 174 -12.32 18.81 -0.50
N ASP A 175 -12.34 19.83 0.36
CA ASP A 175 -13.41 20.05 1.35
C ASP A 175 -14.76 20.44 0.71
N GLY A 176 -14.87 20.34 -0.62
CA GLY A 176 -16.02 20.58 -1.48
C GLY A 176 -17.39 20.57 -0.82
N GLY A 177 -17.87 21.76 -0.45
CA GLY A 177 -19.27 22.18 -0.56
C GLY A 177 -20.32 21.42 0.25
N ALA A 178 -19.96 20.73 1.34
CA ALA A 178 -20.94 20.05 2.17
C ALA A 178 -21.89 21.07 2.83
N VAL A 179 -23.17 21.03 2.45
CA VAL A 179 -24.21 21.97 2.93
C VAL A 179 -24.65 21.64 4.37
N ASN A 180 -24.23 20.49 4.93
CA ASN A 180 -24.41 20.14 6.35
C ASN A 180 -23.30 19.24 6.94
N LEU A 181 -23.13 19.30 8.27
CA LEU A 181 -22.11 18.56 9.04
C LEU A 181 -22.26 17.03 8.99
N TRP A 182 -23.49 16.53 8.89
CA TRP A 182 -23.78 15.08 8.93
C TRP A 182 -23.41 14.37 7.63
N GLN A 183 -23.65 15.00 6.48
CA GLN A 183 -23.23 14.52 5.16
C GLN A 183 -21.70 14.51 5.04
N ALA A 184 -21.01 15.49 5.64
CA ALA A 184 -19.55 15.54 5.68
C ALA A 184 -18.94 14.37 6.48
N ASP A 185 -19.54 13.99 7.60
CA ASP A 185 -19.06 12.86 8.43
C ASP A 185 -19.30 11.49 7.77
N GLN A 186 -20.48 11.29 7.18
CA GLN A 186 -20.76 10.08 6.40
C GLN A 186 -19.82 9.94 5.20
N ARG A 187 -19.53 11.05 4.53
CA ARG A 187 -18.55 11.12 3.43
C ARG A 187 -17.16 10.70 3.89
N SER A 188 -16.66 11.28 4.98
CA SER A 188 -15.36 10.93 5.55
C SER A 188 -15.29 9.45 5.89
N THR A 189 -16.36 8.89 6.48
CA THR A 189 -16.43 7.47 6.83
C THR A 189 -16.40 6.58 5.60
N ALA A 190 -17.18 6.87 4.57
CA ALA A 190 -17.18 6.10 3.32
C ALA A 190 -15.80 6.11 2.64
N LEU A 191 -15.15 7.28 2.56
CA LEU A 191 -13.81 7.40 1.97
C LEU A 191 -12.74 6.65 2.78
N ARG A 192 -12.84 6.65 4.11
CA ARG A 192 -11.95 5.87 5.00
C ARG A 192 -12.07 4.37 4.77
N GLU A 193 -13.29 3.85 4.61
CA GLU A 193 -13.49 2.42 4.30
C GLU A 193 -12.96 2.04 2.92
N VAL A 194 -13.13 2.93 1.94
CA VAL A 194 -12.58 2.76 0.59
C VAL A 194 -11.05 2.71 0.61
N ASP A 195 -10.39 3.65 1.30
CA ASP A 195 -8.93 3.64 1.45
C ASP A 195 -8.43 2.40 2.20
N ARG A 196 -9.11 2.00 3.28
CA ARG A 196 -8.79 0.76 4.01
C ARG A 196 -8.84 -0.47 3.11
N ALA A 197 -9.88 -0.63 2.30
CA ALA A 197 -9.99 -1.74 1.35
C ALA A 197 -8.88 -1.69 0.29
N ALA A 198 -8.54 -0.50 -0.21
CA ALA A 198 -7.48 -0.32 -1.19
C ALA A 198 -6.09 -0.63 -0.60
N ARG A 199 -5.76 -0.14 0.60
CA ARG A 199 -4.51 -0.45 1.32
C ARG A 199 -4.35 -1.96 1.52
N ARG A 200 -5.41 -2.65 1.95
CA ARG A 200 -5.42 -4.13 2.07
C ARG A 200 -5.19 -4.83 0.74
N ALA A 201 -5.84 -4.38 -0.34
CA ALA A 201 -5.66 -4.96 -1.66
C ALA A 201 -4.24 -4.78 -2.22
N MET A 202 -3.59 -3.64 -1.96
CA MET A 202 -2.17 -3.46 -2.30
C MET A 202 -1.29 -4.44 -1.53
N SER A 203 -1.52 -4.61 -0.22
CA SER A 203 -0.77 -5.58 0.58
C SER A 203 -0.97 -7.02 0.09
N ALA A 204 -2.21 -7.45 -0.15
CA ALA A 204 -2.51 -8.78 -0.65
C ALA A 204 -1.92 -9.04 -2.05
N ALA A 205 -1.88 -8.02 -2.92
CA ALA A 205 -1.31 -8.12 -4.26
C ALA A 205 0.21 -8.33 -4.24
N THR A 206 0.91 -7.74 -3.26
CA THR A 206 2.36 -7.87 -3.11
C THR A 206 2.79 -9.09 -2.30
N LEU A 207 1.92 -9.60 -1.43
CA LEU A 207 2.18 -10.79 -0.62
C LEU A 207 2.33 -12.05 -1.51
N PRO A 208 3.54 -12.64 -1.62
CA PRO A 208 3.72 -13.87 -2.36
C PRO A 208 2.88 -14.98 -1.74
N VAL A 209 2.23 -15.78 -2.60
CA VAL A 209 1.66 -17.05 -2.18
C VAL A 209 2.83 -18.01 -2.03
N PRO A 210 2.93 -18.78 -0.93
CA PRO A 210 3.95 -19.82 -0.82
C PRO A 210 3.80 -20.78 -2.00
N ASP A 211 4.88 -20.97 -2.73
CA ASP A 211 4.93 -21.87 -3.88
C ASP A 211 4.79 -23.31 -3.37
N PRO A 212 3.71 -24.05 -3.67
CA PRO A 212 3.52 -25.41 -3.17
C PRO A 212 4.56 -26.39 -3.74
N GLU A 213 5.27 -26.02 -4.81
CA GLU A 213 6.31 -26.84 -5.46
C GLU A 213 7.74 -26.47 -5.06
N ALA A 214 7.95 -25.48 -4.19
CA ALA A 214 9.27 -25.22 -3.64
C ALA A 214 9.72 -26.45 -2.84
N PRO A 215 10.80 -27.16 -3.25
CA PRO A 215 11.22 -28.37 -2.56
C PRO A 215 11.46 -28.01 -1.09
N GLY A 216 10.67 -28.63 -0.21
CA GLY A 216 10.79 -28.47 1.23
C GLY A 216 12.25 -28.64 1.60
N GLY A 217 12.85 -27.56 2.11
CA GLY A 217 14.23 -27.57 2.57
C GLY A 217 14.37 -28.65 3.62
N SER A 218 14.89 -29.81 3.20
CA SER A 218 15.28 -30.89 4.08
C SER A 218 16.43 -30.37 4.93
N SER A 219 16.14 -30.04 6.18
CA SER A 219 17.15 -29.84 7.21
C SER A 219 17.88 -31.18 7.43
N ALA A 220 19.16 -31.21 7.11
CA ALA A 220 20.14 -32.13 7.68
C ALA A 220 21.25 -31.28 8.30
#